data_AF-A0A6P0YAK2-F1
#
_entry.id   AF-A0A6P0YAK2-F1
#
_cell.length_a   1.000
_cell.length_b   1.000
_cell.length_c   1.000
_cell.angle_alpha   90.00
_cell.angle_beta   90.00
_cell.angle_gamma   90.00
#
_symmetry.space_group_name_H-M   'P 1'
#
loop_
_entity.id
_entity.type
_entity.pdbx_description
1 polymer ?
#
loop_
_entity_poly.entity_id
_entity_poly.type
_entity_poly.pdbx_seq_one_letter_code
_entity_poly.pdbx_strand_id
1 'polypeptide(L)' 'MTTAYDDIFSAALSLPPGSRAMLAEHLLKSLDADYQKEIDALWEIEAEKRVAEVEQGKVEIVSRQQVFQKLRSRGK' A
#
# COMPACT_ATOMS: atom_id res chain seq x y z
N MET A 1 12.64 -15.52 21.85
CA MET A 1 11.39 -14.91 21.36
C MET A 1 10.66 -14.40 22.58
N THR A 2 10.47 -13.10 22.68
CA THR A 2 9.88 -12.44 23.84
C THR A 2 8.42 -12.87 23.96
N THR A 3 8.07 -13.54 25.04
CA THR A 3 6.71 -14.02 25.35
C THR A 3 5.62 -12.98 25.07
N ALA A 4 5.94 -11.70 25.28
CA ALA A 4 5.08 -10.56 24.97
C ALA A 4 4.59 -10.49 23.51
N TYR A 5 5.40 -10.90 22.52
CA TYR A 5 4.96 -10.87 21.12
C TYR A 5 3.87 -11.92 20.87
N ASP A 6 4.11 -13.16 21.30
CA ASP A 6 3.20 -14.28 21.08
C ASP A 6 1.86 -14.04 21.80
N ASP A 7 1.90 -13.44 23.00
CA ASP A 7 0.72 -13.06 23.77
C ASP A 7 -0.13 -11.99 23.04
N ILE A 8 0.52 -10.92 22.54
CA ILE A 8 -0.16 -9.84 21.78
C ILE A 8 -0.73 -10.40 20.48
N PHE A 9 0.01 -11.26 19.79
CA PHE A 9 -0.42 -11.87 18.54
C PHE A 9 -1.66 -12.75 18.76
N SER A 10 -1.65 -13.62 19.75
CA SER A 10 -2.78 -14.48 20.11
C SER A 10 -4.01 -13.67 20.52
N ALA A 11 -3.82 -12.61 21.31
CA ALA A 11 -4.90 -11.70 21.70
C ALA A 11 -5.51 -10.98 20.49
N ALA A 12 -4.69 -10.48 19.57
CA ALA A 12 -5.15 -9.81 18.35
C ALA A 12 -5.95 -10.76 17.43
N LEU A 13 -5.55 -12.03 17.33
CA LEU A 13 -6.28 -13.03 16.55
C LEU A 13 -7.62 -13.41 17.18
N SER A 14 -7.72 -13.35 18.51
CA SER A 14 -8.95 -13.63 19.26
C SER A 14 -10.03 -12.55 19.11
N LEU A 15 -9.69 -11.38 18.55
CA LEU A 15 -10.65 -10.31 18.30
C LEU A 15 -11.66 -10.68 17.19
N PRO A 16 -12.91 -10.17 17.28
CA PRO A 16 -13.84 -10.23 16.15
C PRO A 16 -13.25 -9.58 14.89
N PRO A 17 -13.66 -10.01 13.68
CA PRO A 17 -13.07 -9.53 12.42
C PRO A 17 -13.01 -8.01 12.28
N GLY A 18 -14.06 -7.29 12.70
CA GLY A 18 -14.08 -5.82 12.65
C GLY A 18 -13.06 -5.16 13.56
N SER A 19 -13.00 -5.58 14.83
CA SER A 19 -12.01 -5.07 15.80
C SER A 19 -10.58 -5.41 15.39
N ARG A 20 -10.36 -6.59 14.80
CA ARG A 20 -9.06 -6.96 14.26
C ARG A 20 -8.65 -6.09 13.07
N ALA A 21 -9.58 -5.76 12.17
CA ALA A 21 -9.32 -4.84 11.06
C ALA A 21 -8.95 -3.43 11.55
N MET A 22 -9.69 -2.91 12.54
CA MET A 22 -9.37 -1.61 13.16
C MET A 22 -7.98 -1.61 13.82
N LEU A 23 -7.64 -2.67 14.56
CA LEU A 23 -6.32 -2.80 15.16
C LEU A 23 -5.20 -2.85 14.10
N ALA A 24 -5.41 -3.60 13.02
CA ALA A 24 -4.45 -3.67 11.92
C ALA A 24 -4.24 -2.29 11.26
N GLU A 25 -5.31 -1.52 11.08
CA GLU A 25 -5.22 -0.14 10.57
C GLU A 25 -4.40 0.76 11.51
N HIS A 26 -4.66 0.72 12.82
CA HIS A 26 -3.91 1.51 13.79
C HIS A 26 -2.43 1.12 13.84
N LEU A 27 -2.13 -0.18 13.82
CA LEU A 27 -0.76 -0.67 13.78
C LEU A 27 -0.06 -0.23 12.49
N LEU A 28 -0.73 -0.31 11.34
CA LEU A 28 -0.18 0.14 10.07
C LEU A 28 0.14 1.64 10.12
N LYS A 29 -0.80 2.48 10.57
CA LYS A 29 -0.58 3.93 10.76
C LYS A 29 0.54 4.25 11.74
N SER A 30 0.78 3.39 12.73
CA SER A 30 1.88 3.60 13.69
C SER A 30 3.28 3.37 13.08
N LEU A 31 3.35 2.77 11.89
CA LEU A 31 4.60 2.58 11.15
C LEU A 31 4.96 3.80 10.28
N ASP A 32 4.05 4.75 10.14
CA ASP A 32 4.26 5.96 9.35
C ASP A 32 5.42 6.77 9.94
N ALA A 33 6.37 7.18 9.09
CA ALA A 33 7.48 8.03 9.50
C ALA A 33 7.01 9.47 9.79
N ASP A 34 7.82 10.26 10.49
CA ASP A 34 7.50 11.65 10.84
C ASP A 34 7.09 12.52 9.63
N TYR A 35 7.62 12.21 8.44
CA TYR A 35 7.36 12.92 7.19
C TYR A 35 6.25 12.30 6.33
N GLN A 36 5.51 11.29 6.82
CA GLN A 36 4.51 10.58 6.01
C GLN A 36 3.45 11.53 5.45
N LYS A 37 3.00 12.53 6.21
CA LYS A 37 2.02 13.53 5.73
C LYS A 37 2.54 14.37 4.57
N GLU A 38 3.83 14.71 4.59
CA GLU A 38 4.46 15.45 3.48
C GLU A 38 4.56 14.55 2.25
N ILE A 39 4.95 13.29 2.45
CA ILE A 39 4.99 12.28 1.39
C ILE A 39 3.60 12.10 0.77
N ASP A 40 2.56 11.93 1.58
CA ASP A 40 1.17 11.76 1.11
C ASP A 40 0.72 12.95 0.25
N ALA A 41 1.02 14.18 0.68
CA ALA A 41 0.71 15.39 -0.08
C ALA A 41 1.47 15.46 -1.42
N LEU A 42 2.75 15.08 -1.44
CA LEU A 42 3.53 15.01 -2.69
C LEU A 42 3.00 13.91 -3.62
N TRP A 43 2.53 12.80 -3.08
CA TRP A 43 1.91 11.72 -3.84
C TRP A 43 0.57 12.12 -4.46
N GLU A 44 -0.26 12.87 -3.74
CA GLU A 44 -1.52 13.41 -4.27
C GLU A 44 -1.26 14.29 -5.50
N ILE A 45 -0.33 15.24 -5.39
CA ILE A 45 0.06 16.13 -6.48
C ILE A 45 0.58 15.35 -7.69
N GLU A 46 1.49 14.39 -7.47
CA GLU A 46 2.06 13.60 -8.56
C GLU A 46 1.03 12.67 -9.21
N ALA A 47 0.09 12.11 -8.44
CA ALA A 47 -0.98 11.27 -8.96
C ALA A 47 -1.90 12.06 -9.89
N GLU A 48 -2.36 13.25 -9.47
CA GLU A 48 -3.18 14.14 -10.29
C GLU A 48 -2.45 14.55 -11.58
N LYS A 49 -1.19 14.95 -11.45
CA LYS A 49 -0.35 15.30 -12.60
C LYS A 49 -0.25 14.15 -13.60
N ARG A 50 0.00 12.92 -13.14
CA ARG A 50 0.11 11.75 -14.02
C ARG A 50 -1.19 11.40 -14.72
N VAL A 51 -2.32 11.52 -14.03
CA VAL A 51 -3.64 11.34 -14.66
C VAL A 51 -3.82 12.35 -15.78
N ALA A 52 -3.55 13.64 -15.52
CA ALA A 52 -3.67 14.69 -16.52
C ALA A 52 -2.72 14.49 -17.72
N GLU A 53 -1.49 14.04 -17.50
CA GLU A 53 -0.54 13.73 -18.57
C GLU A 53 -1.05 12.58 -19.47
N VAL A 54 -1.65 11.55 -18.88
CA VAL A 54 -2.27 10.44 -19.63
C VAL A 54 -3.47 10.92 -20.45
N GLU A 55 -4.38 11.68 -19.82
CA GLU A 55 -5.58 12.21 -20.49
C GLU A 55 -5.23 13.17 -21.65
N GLN A 56 -4.14 13.93 -21.50
CA GLN A 56 -3.65 14.85 -22.54
C GLN A 56 -2.76 14.16 -23.59
N GLY A 57 -2.51 12.84 -23.46
CA GLY A 57 -1.64 12.10 -24.39
C GLY A 57 -0.18 12.54 -24.35
N LYS A 58 0.28 13.13 -23.24
CA LYS A 58 1.65 13.61 -23.05
C LYS A 58 2.66 12.49 -22.75
N VAL A 59 2.15 11.31 -22.40
CA VAL A 59 2.96 10.15 -22.02
C VAL A 59 2.52 8.92 -22.81
N GLU A 60 3.47 8.04 -23.10
CA GLU A 60 3.18 6.74 -23.70
C GLU A 60 2.65 5.77 -22.62
N ILE A 61 1.45 5.26 -22.83
CA ILE A 61 0.83 4.28 -21.93
C ILE A 61 1.19 2.86 -22.34
N VAL A 62 1.53 2.03 -21.36
CA VAL A 62 1.71 0.59 -21.57
C VAL A 62 0.41 -0.12 -21.23
N SER A 63 -0.09 -0.95 -22.16
CA SER A 63 -1.32 -1.68 -21.91
C SER A 63 -1.15 -2.70 -20.77
N ARG A 64 -2.25 -2.94 -20.05
CA ARG A 64 -2.29 -3.99 -19.02
C ARG A 64 -1.79 -5.33 -19.55
N GLN A 65 -2.21 -5.73 -20.76
CA GLN A 65 -1.82 -7.01 -21.36
C GLN A 65 -0.31 -7.15 -21.51
N GLN A 66 0.37 -6.11 -22.01
CA GLN A 66 1.83 -6.08 -22.15
C GLN A 66 2.54 -6.21 -20.79
N VAL A 67 2.07 -5.50 -19.76
CA VAL A 67 2.63 -5.59 -18.40
C VAL A 67 2.52 -7.02 -17.85
N PHE A 68 1.34 -7.63 -17.91
CA PHE A 68 1.11 -8.97 -17.39
C PHE A 68 1.83 -10.06 -18.20
N GLN A 69 2.04 -9.85 -19.51
CA GLN A 69 2.88 -10.75 -20.31
C GLN A 69 4.33 -10.71 -19.84
N LYS A 70 4.89 -9.50 -19.63
CA LYS A 70 6.27 -9.31 -19.14
C LYS A 70 6.47 -9.89 -17.73
N LEU A 71 5.50 -9.74 -16.84
CA LEU A 71 5.58 -10.33 -15.49
C LEU A 71 5.63 -11.86 -15.54
N ARG A 72 4.79 -12.49 -16.38
CA ARG A 72 4.76 -13.95 -16.54
C ARG A 72 6.02 -14.51 -17.18
N SER A 73 6.68 -13.76 -18.07
CA SER A 73 7.94 -14.21 -18.68
C SER A 73 9.15 -14.11 -17.75
N ARG A 74 9.08 -13.35 -16.64
CA ARG A 74 10.16 -13.23 -15.64
C ARG A 74 10.23 -14.40 -14.67
N GLY A 75 9.17 -15.21 -14.58
CA GLY A 75 9.12 -16.42 -13.75
C GLY A 75 9.51 -17.70 -14.49
N LYS A 76 10.15 -17.57 -15.67
CA LYS A 76 10.74 -18.67 -16.43
C LYS A 76 12.25 -18.62 -16.33
#